data_AF-A0A252EF64-F1
#
_entry.id   AF-A0A252EF64-F1
#
_cell.length_a   1.000
_cell.length_b   1.000
_cell.length_c   1.000
_cell.angle_alpha   90.00
_cell.angle_beta   90.00
_cell.angle_gamma   90.00
#
_symmetry.space_group_name_H-M   'P 1'
#
loop_
_entity.id
_entity.type
_entity.pdbx_description
1 polymer ?
#
loop_
_entity_poly.entity_id
_entity_poly.type
_entity_poly.pdbx_seq_one_letter_code
_entity_poly.pdbx_strand_id
1 'polypeptide(L)'
;MAFRRHTLLPLDDCLYALQASIPHLTRSALHRCLQRHGISRLPDIEGDKPKRQRFKRYPIGFFHIDIAEVQTAEGKLYLFVAIDRTSKFAVTQLVEKAD
;
A
#
# COMPACT_ATOMS: atom_id res chain seq x y z
N MET A 1 -15.70 -17.90 0.48
CA MET A 1 -15.80 -17.32 -0.89
C MET A 1 -16.49 -15.97 -0.90
N ALA A 2 -17.71 -15.86 -0.33
CA ALA A 2 -18.45 -14.60 -0.25
C ALA A 2 -17.60 -13.47 0.37
N PHE A 3 -16.92 -13.73 1.47
CA PHE A 3 -16.07 -12.76 2.17
C PHE A 3 -15.12 -12.00 1.22
N ARG A 4 -14.21 -12.68 0.51
CA ARG A 4 -13.26 -12.05 -0.43
C ARG A 4 -13.95 -11.28 -1.56
N ARG A 5 -15.08 -11.78 -2.07
CA ARG A 5 -15.83 -11.13 -3.16
C ARG A 5 -16.53 -9.84 -2.69
N HIS A 6 -16.95 -9.78 -1.44
CA HIS A 6 -17.63 -8.61 -0.88
C HIS A 6 -16.65 -7.58 -0.28
N THR A 7 -15.58 -8.04 0.37
CA THR A 7 -14.67 -7.14 1.10
C THR A 7 -13.54 -6.61 0.22
N LEU A 8 -13.19 -7.33 -0.86
CA LEU A 8 -12.06 -7.00 -1.74
C LEU A 8 -10.73 -6.78 -0.99
N LEU A 9 -10.62 -7.31 0.23
CA LEU A 9 -9.43 -7.18 1.06
C LEU A 9 -8.27 -7.99 0.45
N PRO A 10 -7.01 -7.56 0.60
CA PRO A 10 -5.80 -8.36 0.35
C PRO A 10 -5.77 -9.71 1.09
N LEU A 11 -4.89 -10.62 0.66
CA LEU A 11 -4.84 -12.00 1.17
C LEU A 11 -4.60 -12.03 2.68
N ASP A 12 -3.64 -11.24 3.14
CA ASP A 12 -3.22 -11.22 4.54
C ASP A 12 -4.28 -10.57 5.44
N ASP A 13 -4.97 -9.53 4.96
CA ASP A 13 -6.09 -8.91 5.67
C ASP A 13 -7.30 -9.87 5.76
N CYS A 14 -7.54 -10.66 4.71
CA CYS A 14 -8.53 -11.73 4.75
C CYS A 14 -8.17 -12.81 5.76
N LEU A 15 -6.90 -13.19 5.87
CA LEU A 15 -6.43 -14.17 6.86
C LEU A 15 -6.66 -13.63 8.27
N TYR A 16 -6.26 -12.40 8.53
CA TYR A 16 -6.43 -11.74 9.81
C TYR A 16 -7.91 -11.67 10.23
N ALA A 17 -8.79 -11.21 9.33
CA ALA A 17 -10.22 -11.10 9.61
C ALA A 17 -10.90 -12.46 9.85
N LEU A 18 -10.45 -13.53 9.19
CA LEU A 18 -11.01 -14.87 9.33
C LEU A 18 -10.41 -15.66 10.50
N GLN A 19 -9.27 -15.23 11.06
CA GLN A 19 -8.59 -15.95 12.14
C GLN A 19 -9.48 -16.13 13.38
N ALA A 20 -10.31 -15.13 13.68
CA ALA A 20 -11.22 -15.18 14.82
C ALA A 20 -12.29 -16.29 14.70
N SER A 21 -12.76 -16.58 13.47
CA SER A 21 -13.76 -17.61 13.21
C SER A 21 -13.15 -18.97 12.83
N ILE A 22 -11.92 -18.96 12.27
CA ILE A 22 -11.21 -20.17 11.84
C ILE A 22 -9.75 -20.07 12.33
N PRO A 23 -9.48 -20.38 13.61
CA PRO A 23 -8.17 -20.16 14.24
C PRO A 23 -7.01 -20.91 13.58
N HIS A 24 -7.29 -22.08 13.00
CA HIS A 24 -6.31 -22.94 12.34
C HIS A 24 -6.14 -22.65 10.84
N LEU A 25 -6.78 -21.59 10.33
CA LEU A 25 -6.60 -21.19 8.93
C LEU A 25 -5.15 -20.75 8.71
N THR A 26 -4.51 -21.37 7.72
CA THR A 26 -3.17 -20.98 7.30
C THR A 26 -3.22 -20.13 6.04
N ARG A 27 -2.24 -19.23 5.89
CA ARG A 27 -2.08 -18.40 4.69
C ARG A 27 -2.08 -19.22 3.39
N SER A 28 -1.33 -20.32 3.38
CA SER A 28 -1.21 -21.20 2.20
C SER A 28 -2.52 -21.92 1.88
N ALA A 29 -3.25 -22.39 2.90
CA ALA A 29 -4.57 -22.98 2.70
C ALA A 29 -5.57 -21.96 2.14
N LEU A 30 -5.59 -20.74 2.69
CA LEU A 30 -6.42 -19.66 2.18
C LEU A 30 -6.06 -19.29 0.74
N HIS A 31 -4.78 -19.12 0.43
CA HIS A 31 -4.34 -18.81 -0.93
C HIS A 31 -4.76 -19.87 -1.94
N ARG A 32 -4.50 -21.17 -1.65
CA ARG A 32 -4.92 -22.27 -2.53
C ARG A 32 -6.45 -22.33 -2.69
N CYS A 33 -7.19 -22.03 -1.62
CA CYS A 33 -8.64 -21.95 -1.65
C CYS A 33 -9.11 -20.82 -2.59
N LEU A 34 -8.58 -19.61 -2.46
CA LEU A 34 -8.92 -18.50 -3.36
C LEU A 34 -8.50 -18.78 -4.82
N GLN A 35 -7.35 -19.42 -5.02
CA GLN A 35 -6.85 -19.80 -6.35
C GLN A 35 -7.76 -20.84 -7.02
N ARG A 36 -8.17 -21.89 -6.30
CA ARG A 36 -9.12 -22.90 -6.78
C ARG A 36 -10.43 -22.29 -7.26
N HIS A 37 -10.86 -21.21 -6.62
CA HIS A 37 -12.11 -20.51 -6.95
C HIS A 37 -11.94 -19.28 -7.84
N GLY A 38 -10.75 -19.09 -8.43
CA GLY A 38 -10.48 -18.02 -9.40
C GLY A 38 -10.51 -16.60 -8.82
N ILE A 39 -10.45 -16.44 -7.49
CA ILE A 39 -10.55 -15.15 -6.79
C ILE A 39 -9.28 -14.78 -6.01
N SER A 40 -8.14 -15.39 -6.36
CA SER A 40 -6.85 -15.07 -5.74
C SER A 40 -6.43 -13.63 -6.06
N ARG A 41 -6.57 -13.22 -7.32
CA ARG A 41 -6.36 -11.84 -7.75
C ARG A 41 -7.63 -11.03 -7.47
N LEU A 42 -7.45 -9.84 -6.87
CA LEU A 42 -8.55 -8.88 -6.77
C LEU A 42 -8.94 -8.41 -8.18
N PRO A 43 -10.24 -8.18 -8.44
CA PRO A 43 -10.66 -7.60 -9.71
C PRO A 43 -9.93 -6.27 -9.92
N ASP A 44 -9.53 -6.01 -11.16
CA ASP A 44 -9.07 -4.69 -11.53
C ASP A 44 -10.28 -3.75 -11.37
N ILE A 45 -10.26 -2.93 -10.33
CA ILE A 45 -11.25 -1.87 -10.13
C ILE A 45 -10.99 -0.86 -11.26
N GLU A 46 -11.68 -1.03 -12.39
CA GLU A 46 -11.72 -0.04 -13.46
C GLU A 46 -12.39 1.20 -12.88
N GLY A 47 -11.64 2.29 -12.78
CA GLY A 47 -12.20 3.54 -12.27
C GLY A 47 -11.20 4.66 -12.00
N ASP A 48 -9.96 4.36 -11.60
CA ASP A 48 -9.10 5.46 -11.12
C ASP A 48 -7.58 5.20 -11.22
N LYS A 49 -7.15 4.27 -12.09
CA LYS A 49 -5.71 4.09 -12.33
C LYS A 49 -5.28 5.13 -13.36
N PRO A 50 -4.44 6.13 -13.00
CA PRO A 50 -3.92 7.07 -13.98
C PRO A 50 -3.24 6.29 -15.11
N LYS A 51 -3.42 6.76 -16.35
CA LYS A 51 -2.79 6.13 -17.52
C LYS A 51 -1.30 5.95 -17.23
N ARG A 52 -0.80 4.72 -17.39
CA ARG A 52 0.63 4.42 -17.21
C ARG A 52 1.42 5.30 -18.17
N GLN A 53 2.15 6.25 -17.62
CA GLN A 53 3.00 7.18 -18.36
C GLN A 53 4.45 7.00 -17.93
N ARG A 54 5.38 7.21 -18.85
CA ARG A 54 6.79 7.29 -18.50
C ARG A 54 7.00 8.52 -17.63
N PHE A 55 7.78 8.38 -16.56
CA PHE A 55 8.22 9.54 -15.79
C PHE A 55 8.99 10.50 -16.69
N LYS A 56 8.73 11.80 -16.54
CA LYS A 56 9.54 12.86 -17.17
C LYS A 56 11.01 12.68 -16.76
N ARG A 57 11.93 12.84 -17.71
CA ARG A 57 13.38 12.85 -17.43
C ARG A 57 13.77 14.22 -16.89
N TYR A 58 14.61 14.23 -15.86
CA TYR A 58 15.14 15.42 -15.22
C TYR A 58 16.68 15.32 -15.13
N PRO A 59 17.42 16.43 -15.09
CA PRO A 59 18.83 16.40 -14.68
C PRO A 59 18.96 16.03 -13.19
N ILE A 60 20.18 15.70 -12.75
CA ILE A 60 20.49 15.55 -11.32
C ILE A 60 20.30 16.92 -10.64
N GLY A 61 19.71 16.93 -9.44
CA GLY A 61 19.41 18.15 -8.68
C GLY A 61 17.96 18.62 -8.82
N PHE A 62 17.11 17.86 -9.51
CA PHE A 62 15.67 18.14 -9.57
C PHE A 62 14.94 17.36 -8.48
N PHE A 63 14.61 18.06 -7.40
CA PHE A 63 13.98 17.45 -6.23
C PHE A 63 12.46 17.48 -6.31
N HIS A 64 11.84 16.37 -5.92
CA HIS A 64 10.43 16.32 -5.56
C HIS A 64 10.35 16.35 -4.04
N ILE A 65 9.74 17.41 -3.52
CA ILE A 65 9.51 17.60 -2.10
C ILE A 65 8.05 17.29 -1.85
N ASP A 66 7.80 16.44 -0.85
CA ASP A 66 6.47 16.03 -0.43
C ASP A 66 6.37 16.04 1.10
N ILE A 67 5.14 16.16 1.59
CA ILE A 67 4.84 16.11 3.02
C ILE A 67 3.68 15.14 3.25
N ALA A 68 3.85 14.23 4.21
CA ALA A 68 2.82 13.30 4.62
C ALA A 68 2.57 13.41 6.13
N GLU A 69 1.30 13.51 6.52
CA GLU A 69 0.91 13.25 7.90
C GLU A 69 0.98 11.75 8.17
N VAL A 70 1.63 11.36 9.27
CA VAL A 70 1.76 9.97 9.70
C VAL A 70 1.31 9.82 11.15
N GLN A 71 0.55 8.76 11.42
CA GLN A 71 0.12 8.40 12.77
C GLN A 71 1.14 7.42 13.35
N THR A 72 1.86 7.81 14.40
CA THR A 72 2.85 6.99 15.12
C THR A 72 2.39 6.71 16.55
N ALA A 73 3.19 5.94 17.30
CA ALA A 73 2.92 5.70 18.72
C ALA A 73 3.06 6.98 19.57
N GLU A 74 3.88 7.95 19.13
CA GLU A 74 4.01 9.25 19.79
C GLU A 74 2.89 10.24 19.40
N GLY A 75 1.96 9.83 18.52
CA GLY A 75 0.86 10.64 18.03
C GLY A 75 1.02 11.06 16.57
N LYS A 76 0.47 12.22 16.23
CA LYS A 76 0.48 12.74 14.87
C LYS A 76 1.80 13.46 14.58
N LEU A 77 2.53 12.99 13.57
CA LEU A 77 3.78 13.59 13.09
C LEU A 77 3.70 13.89 11.60
N TYR A 78 4.62 14.72 11.11
CA TYR A 78 4.73 15.08 9.68
C TYR A 78 6.06 14.59 9.14
N LEU A 79 6.00 13.80 8.07
CA LEU A 79 7.16 13.29 7.34
C LEU A 79 7.43 14.20 6.13
N PHE A 80 8.52 14.96 6.20
CA PHE A 80 9.04 15.70 5.05
C PHE A 80 9.95 14.79 4.24
N VAL A 81 9.76 14.77 2.93
CA VAL A 81 10.52 13.92 2.01
C VAL A 81 11.05 14.76 0.86
N ALA A 82 12.35 14.72 0.62
CA ALA A 82 12.99 15.29 -0.56
C ALA A 82 13.65 14.18 -1.36
N ILE A 83 13.21 13.97 -2.61
CA ILE A 83 13.71 12.91 -3.49
C ILE A 83 14.32 13.55 -4.75
N ASP A 84 15.61 13.31 -5.01
CA ASP A 84 16.18 13.61 -6.31
C ASP A 84 15.57 12.66 -7.36
N ARG A 85 14.90 13.23 -8.36
CA ARG A 85 14.07 12.47 -9.30
C ARG A 85 14.88 11.53 -10.19
N THR A 86 16.18 11.77 -10.32
CA THR A 86 17.09 11.06 -11.21
C THR A 86 17.81 9.93 -10.47
N SER A 87 18.56 10.28 -9.42
CA SER A 87 19.33 9.31 -8.60
C SER A 87 18.46 8.48 -7.67
N LYS A 88 17.23 8.91 -7.38
CA LYS A 88 16.32 8.31 -6.38
C LYS A 88 16.86 8.37 -4.95
N PHE A 89 17.88 9.19 -4.69
CA PHE A 89 18.30 9.50 -3.34
C PHE A 89 17.18 10.27 -2.63
N ALA A 90 16.84 9.82 -1.43
CA ALA A 90 15.76 10.39 -0.61
C ALA A 90 16.32 10.82 0.75
N VAL A 91 15.98 12.03 1.16
CA VAL A 91 16.18 12.53 2.51
C VAL A 91 14.82 12.69 3.15
N THR A 92 14.69 12.19 4.38
CA THR A 92 13.44 12.25 5.11
C THR A 92 13.67 12.82 6.51
N GLN A 93 12.74 13.64 6.97
CA GLN A 93 12.74 14.17 8.32
C GLN A 93 11.34 14.06 8.92
N LEU A 94 11.25 13.51 10.12
CA LEU A 94 10.02 13.44 10.88
C LEU A 94 10.01 14.61 11.87
N VAL A 95 8.93 15.39 11.88
CA VAL A 95 8.78 16.57 12.74
C VAL A 95 7.39 16.60 13.37
N GLU A 96 7.29 17.24 14.53
CA GLU A 96 6.02 17.37 15.28
C GLU A 96 5.06 18.39 14.66
N LYS A 97 5.59 19.41 13.98
CA LYS A 97 4.83 20.50 13.36
C LYS A 97 5.30 20.78 11.96
N ALA A 98 4.36 21.11 11.09
CA ALA A 98 4.60 21.61 9.75
C ALA A 98 4.00 23.03 9.69
N ASP A 99 4.85 24.03 9.88
CA ASP A 99 4.51 25.46 9.81
C ASP A 99 4.84 26.04 8.42
#